data_AF-A0A7H4LZN5-F1
#
_entry.id   AF-A0A7H4LZN5-F1
#
_cell.length_a   1.000
_cell.length_b   1.000
_cell.length_c   1.000
_cell.angle_alpha   90.00
_cell.angle_beta   90.00
_cell.angle_gamma   90.00
#
_symmetry.space_group_name_H-M   'P 1'
#
loop_
_entity.id
_entity.type
_entity.pdbx_description
1 polymer ?
#
loop_
_entity_poly.entity_id
_entity_poly.type
_entity_poly.pdbx_seq_one_letter_code
_entity_poly.pdbx_strand_id
1 'polypeptide(L)'
;MTQEIEQKFYTLQSAPWLDKTGFEKGRQHDRQPLGFILPANTPLHIRQPDISNGNSILRLLCNDTALESTSTIATGWKTVSATVDTVPFVDTLFTDQSSEFTVIYQQPVATKPLPCWKAGQSEDEFFLSWEKNQSALALLDLDVINLLLPYADRDNAMKAGLSSLHAYYTHLFKCYNDWAGLSDRPDAPWNQDVANRYFVRADKHGVGAAYYHPWWCAHTSSTLGEGWLDNVATQWVILHEIAHGYQGKFMQDTTLPVNEVWNNIYAAFYQQLTLSQDNHLYVDGWLYNYGQQAVQELQLMTYIKDQTPVASWGLRPRLQFLMLMLLKAGTKAFSAFNQNYRELANGDSFRPSDYQLIDMLATAIAAAAGYDVTPFIELCGLTLEITTKGDIAALAAKPLYPLYLFLPQSEWDSARRQLGLDSFVWLVDNSELAALGKTGTLSLTFNIDQLEQIYGRTLTIKDNCGTHYSLVVNDDTLILNDIPVGVYQIDPPKGRSQKYRPDISYLVVKEGANAATINYTRQRDTRGVT
;
A
#
# COMPACT_ATOMS: atom_id res chain seq x y z
N MET A 1 44.44 -27.65 1.03
CA MET A 1 44.06 -27.79 2.46
C MET A 1 42.78 -26.99 2.66
N THR A 2 41.78 -27.55 3.33
CA THR A 2 40.57 -26.81 3.71
C THR A 2 40.96 -25.73 4.72
N GLN A 3 40.59 -24.48 4.48
CA GLN A 3 40.95 -23.35 5.34
C GLN A 3 39.83 -23.11 6.34
N GLU A 4 40.15 -23.10 7.65
CA GLU A 4 39.22 -22.59 8.66
C GLU A 4 39.23 -21.06 8.62
N ILE A 5 38.07 -20.48 8.41
CA ILE A 5 37.86 -19.03 8.29
C ILE A 5 36.91 -18.61 9.40
N GLU A 6 37.34 -17.59 10.14
CA GLU A 6 36.51 -16.84 11.05
C GLU A 6 36.01 -15.59 10.33
N GLN A 7 34.70 -15.46 10.18
CA GLN A 7 34.07 -14.30 9.54
C GLN A 7 33.09 -13.63 10.51
N LYS A 8 33.18 -12.30 10.57
CA LYS A 8 32.27 -11.45 11.33
C LYS A 8 31.08 -11.04 10.47
N PHE A 9 29.92 -11.03 11.09
CA PHE A 9 28.64 -10.67 10.51
C PHE A 9 28.01 -9.59 11.35
N TYR A 10 27.40 -8.58 10.72
CA TYR A 10 26.67 -7.56 11.46
C TYR A 10 25.27 -8.07 11.86
N THR A 11 24.71 -7.49 12.92
CA THR A 11 23.29 -7.60 13.26
C THR A 11 22.55 -6.31 12.89
N LEU A 12 21.24 -6.41 12.68
CA LEU A 12 20.36 -5.25 12.50
C LEU A 12 19.53 -5.00 13.75
N GLN A 13 19.06 -3.76 13.90
CA GLN A 13 18.22 -3.40 15.04
C GLN A 13 16.84 -4.05 14.93
N SER A 14 16.38 -4.67 16.02
CA SER A 14 15.00 -5.15 16.16
C SER A 14 13.99 -4.00 16.07
N ALA A 15 12.85 -4.24 15.43
CA ALA A 15 11.81 -3.24 15.20
C ALA A 15 10.45 -3.70 15.77
N PRO A 16 10.33 -3.91 17.10
CA PRO A 16 9.11 -4.46 17.70
C PRO A 16 7.86 -3.63 17.39
N TRP A 17 8.02 -2.33 17.14
CA TRP A 17 6.91 -1.46 16.75
C TRP A 17 6.32 -1.81 15.37
N LEU A 18 7.15 -2.28 14.43
CA LEU A 18 6.70 -2.78 13.14
C LEU A 18 6.13 -4.20 13.26
N ASP A 19 6.71 -5.06 14.11
CA ASP A 19 6.22 -6.43 14.34
C ASP A 19 4.77 -6.45 14.88
N LYS A 20 4.46 -5.54 15.81
CA LYS A 20 3.09 -5.38 16.34
C LYS A 20 2.08 -5.10 15.23
N THR A 21 2.48 -4.31 14.24
CA THR A 21 1.64 -3.90 13.11
C THR A 21 1.52 -4.97 12.02
N GLY A 22 2.43 -5.96 12.02
CA GLY A 22 2.61 -6.93 10.93
C GLY A 22 3.31 -6.36 9.70
N PHE A 23 4.02 -5.25 9.86
CA PHE A 23 4.73 -4.56 8.79
C PHE A 23 6.12 -5.17 8.63
N GLU A 24 6.29 -6.02 7.63
CA GLU A 24 7.50 -6.83 7.47
C GLU A 24 8.66 -6.02 6.88
N LYS A 25 8.38 -5.21 5.86
CA LYS A 25 9.31 -4.39 5.07
C LYS A 25 10.52 -5.20 4.57
N GLY A 26 10.38 -6.50 4.29
CA GLY A 26 11.52 -7.34 3.91
C GLY A 26 12.65 -7.37 4.95
N ARG A 27 12.36 -7.12 6.24
CA ARG A 27 13.39 -7.10 7.28
C ARG A 27 14.13 -8.44 7.36
N GLN A 28 13.40 -9.55 7.32
CA GLN A 28 13.98 -10.90 7.34
C GLN A 28 14.61 -11.33 5.99
N HIS A 29 14.74 -10.42 5.02
CA HIS A 29 15.45 -10.70 3.77
C HIS A 29 16.97 -10.56 3.90
N ASP A 30 17.41 -9.65 4.78
CA ASP A 30 18.83 -9.30 4.86
C ASP A 30 19.69 -10.51 5.25
N ARG A 31 20.76 -10.69 4.48
CA ARG A 31 21.70 -11.80 4.63
C ARG A 31 23.06 -11.44 4.07
N GLN A 32 24.07 -12.17 4.53
CA GLN A 32 25.46 -11.85 4.28
C GLN A 32 26.16 -13.05 3.64
N PRO A 33 26.80 -12.90 2.47
CA PRO A 33 27.45 -14.01 1.78
C PRO A 33 28.74 -14.43 2.48
N LEU A 34 29.09 -15.72 2.40
CA LEU A 34 30.44 -16.20 2.75
C LEU A 34 31.50 -15.82 1.69
N GLY A 35 31.08 -15.29 0.54
CA GLY A 35 31.97 -14.73 -0.49
C GLY A 35 32.48 -15.71 -1.54
N PHE A 36 31.95 -16.94 -1.58
CA PHE A 36 32.33 -17.95 -2.56
C PHE A 36 31.12 -18.76 -3.05
N ILE A 37 31.29 -19.42 -4.20
CA ILE A 37 30.38 -20.43 -4.72
C ILE A 37 30.84 -21.79 -4.21
N LEU A 38 29.93 -22.48 -3.51
CA LEU A 38 30.09 -23.85 -3.07
C LEU A 38 29.67 -24.78 -4.21
N PRO A 39 30.59 -25.60 -4.77
CA PRO A 39 30.26 -26.49 -5.87
C PRO A 39 29.29 -27.59 -5.43
N ALA A 40 28.53 -28.11 -6.39
CA ALA A 40 27.67 -29.26 -6.22
C ALA A 40 28.34 -30.42 -5.44
N ASN A 41 27.60 -31.02 -4.51
CA ASN A 41 27.98 -32.15 -3.67
C ASN A 41 29.26 -31.94 -2.83
N THR A 42 29.67 -30.69 -2.61
CA THR A 42 30.83 -30.36 -1.77
C THR A 42 30.37 -30.07 -0.33
N PRO A 43 30.91 -30.77 0.69
CA PRO A 43 30.55 -30.50 2.08
C PRO A 43 31.15 -29.18 2.56
N LEU A 44 30.33 -28.36 3.22
CA LEU A 44 30.74 -27.18 3.98
C LEU A 44 30.53 -27.48 5.47
N HIS A 45 31.59 -27.37 6.26
CA HIS A 45 31.51 -27.44 7.72
C HIS A 45 31.40 -26.04 8.30
N ILE A 46 30.42 -25.80 9.18
CA ILE A 46 30.13 -24.48 9.74
C ILE A 46 29.67 -24.57 11.20
N ARG A 47 29.99 -23.54 12.00
CA ARG A 47 29.50 -23.36 13.37
C ARG A 47 29.45 -21.88 13.75
N GLN A 48 28.65 -21.57 14.77
CA GLN A 48 28.54 -20.23 15.36
C GLN A 48 28.99 -20.35 16.82
N PRO A 49 30.24 -19.96 17.15
CA PRO A 49 30.82 -20.19 18.47
C PRO A 49 30.04 -19.54 19.63
N ASP A 50 29.41 -18.40 19.37
CA ASP A 50 28.58 -17.68 20.33
C ASP A 50 27.16 -17.45 19.78
N ILE A 51 26.17 -17.91 20.53
CA ILE A 51 24.74 -17.82 20.18
C ILE A 51 23.96 -16.89 21.11
N SER A 52 24.66 -16.02 21.85
CA SER A 52 24.07 -15.00 22.73
C SER A 52 23.08 -14.09 22.00
N ASN A 53 23.35 -13.77 20.74
CA ASN A 53 22.49 -12.99 19.84
C ASN A 53 21.45 -13.84 19.09
N GLY A 54 21.30 -15.13 19.44
CA GLY A 54 20.47 -16.09 18.74
C GLY A 54 21.22 -16.95 17.73
N ASN A 55 20.53 -17.95 17.18
CA ASN A 55 21.08 -18.85 16.17
C ASN A 55 20.83 -18.28 14.77
N SER A 56 21.89 -18.06 14.01
CA SER A 56 21.77 -17.68 12.59
C SER A 56 21.38 -18.89 11.72
N ILE A 57 20.88 -18.62 10.53
CA ILE A 57 20.51 -19.63 9.54
C ILE A 57 21.48 -19.56 8.38
N LEU A 58 22.09 -20.69 8.02
CA LEU A 58 22.83 -20.85 6.78
C LEU A 58 21.87 -21.25 5.66
N ARG A 59 21.94 -20.56 4.53
CA ARG A 59 21.23 -20.89 3.30
C ARG A 59 22.21 -21.13 2.16
N LEU A 60 22.09 -22.26 1.50
CA LEU A 60 22.79 -22.56 0.25
C LEU A 60 21.84 -22.22 -0.91
N LEU A 61 21.99 -21.03 -1.49
CA LEU A 61 21.05 -20.47 -2.48
C LEU A 61 21.59 -20.58 -3.91
N CYS A 62 20.72 -20.88 -4.85
CA CYS A 62 20.97 -20.91 -6.29
C CYS A 62 19.84 -20.15 -7.02
N ASN A 63 19.33 -20.65 -8.15
CA ASN A 63 18.21 -20.07 -8.90
C ASN A 63 16.96 -20.98 -8.93
N ASP A 64 16.89 -21.96 -8.03
CA ASP A 64 15.79 -22.90 -7.93
C ASP A 64 15.62 -23.38 -6.48
N THR A 65 14.54 -22.99 -5.80
CA THR A 65 14.34 -23.30 -4.38
C THR A 65 14.23 -24.81 -4.13
N ALA A 66 13.85 -25.60 -5.15
CA ALA A 66 13.78 -27.06 -5.06
C ALA A 66 15.14 -27.75 -4.90
N LEU A 67 16.25 -27.04 -5.15
CA LEU A 67 17.61 -27.59 -5.15
C LEU A 67 18.47 -27.07 -3.98
N GLU A 68 17.87 -26.25 -3.12
CA GLU A 68 18.55 -25.53 -2.06
C GLU A 68 18.56 -26.29 -0.73
N SER A 69 19.43 -25.86 0.18
CA SER A 69 19.49 -26.40 1.53
C SER A 69 19.59 -25.27 2.55
N THR A 70 18.91 -25.46 3.68
CA THR A 70 18.93 -24.52 4.80
C THR A 70 19.30 -25.27 6.08
N SER A 71 20.09 -24.64 6.94
CA SER A 71 20.47 -25.20 8.25
C SER A 71 20.65 -24.11 9.29
N THR A 72 19.96 -24.20 10.42
CA THR A 72 20.29 -23.40 11.61
C THR A 72 21.71 -23.68 12.06
N ILE A 73 22.54 -22.67 12.24
CA ILE A 73 23.90 -22.81 12.73
C ILE A 73 23.86 -22.97 14.26
N ALA A 74 24.71 -23.82 14.82
CA ALA A 74 24.82 -24.05 16.26
C ALA A 74 26.29 -23.93 16.70
N THR A 75 26.55 -24.06 18.00
CA THR A 75 27.91 -24.01 18.57
C THR A 75 28.79 -25.17 18.11
N GLY A 76 28.20 -26.34 17.87
CA GLY A 76 28.86 -27.51 17.28
C GLY A 76 28.95 -27.43 15.75
N TRP A 77 29.95 -28.11 15.19
CA TRP A 77 30.12 -28.25 13.74
C TRP A 77 28.91 -28.91 13.09
N LYS A 78 28.39 -28.28 12.04
CA LYS A 78 27.40 -28.84 11.12
C LYS A 78 28.00 -29.01 9.74
N THR A 79 27.57 -30.05 9.04
CA THR A 79 27.97 -30.32 7.65
C THR A 79 26.76 -30.12 6.75
N VAL A 80 26.90 -29.30 5.71
CA VAL A 80 25.84 -29.06 4.73
C VAL A 80 26.39 -29.20 3.31
N SER A 81 25.52 -29.49 2.35
CA SER A 81 25.83 -29.55 0.92
C SER A 81 24.54 -29.41 0.11
N ALA A 82 24.66 -29.04 -1.16
CA ALA A 82 23.57 -29.06 -2.13
C ALA A 82 23.98 -29.87 -3.37
N THR A 83 23.02 -30.32 -4.18
CA THR A 83 23.29 -31.10 -5.41
C THR A 83 23.69 -30.23 -6.59
N VAL A 84 23.64 -28.91 -6.43
CA VAL A 84 24.01 -27.88 -7.43
C VAL A 84 24.97 -26.86 -6.84
N ASP A 85 25.57 -26.05 -7.70
CA ASP A 85 26.38 -24.90 -7.30
C ASP A 85 25.49 -23.90 -6.55
N THR A 86 25.92 -23.48 -5.37
CA THR A 86 25.18 -22.57 -4.50
C THR A 86 26.08 -21.49 -3.93
N VAL A 87 25.49 -20.39 -3.50
CA VAL A 87 26.14 -19.37 -2.69
C VAL A 87 25.70 -19.56 -1.24
N PRO A 88 26.63 -19.78 -0.29
CA PRO A 88 26.31 -19.81 1.12
C PRO A 88 26.06 -18.39 1.67
N PHE A 89 24.90 -18.19 2.28
CA PHE A 89 24.52 -16.96 2.98
C PHE A 89 24.19 -17.25 4.45
N VAL A 90 24.58 -16.33 5.33
CA VAL A 90 24.16 -16.31 6.73
C VAL A 90 23.07 -15.25 6.88
N ASP A 91 21.88 -15.66 7.34
CA ASP A 91 20.79 -14.73 7.64
C ASP A 91 21.23 -13.76 8.75
N THR A 92 20.91 -12.48 8.56
CA THR A 92 21.25 -11.44 9.52
C THR A 92 20.39 -11.57 10.78
N LEU A 93 21.02 -11.51 11.95
CA LEU A 93 20.33 -11.53 13.24
C LEU A 93 19.81 -10.15 13.62
N PHE A 94 18.75 -10.13 14.43
CA PHE A 94 18.12 -8.91 14.95
C PHE A 94 18.35 -8.78 16.45
N THR A 95 18.88 -7.64 16.89
CA THR A 95 19.24 -7.35 18.29
C THR A 95 18.75 -5.96 18.69
N ASP A 96 18.64 -5.68 20.00
CA ASP A 96 18.17 -4.36 20.48
C ASP A 96 19.08 -3.20 20.07
N GLN A 97 20.38 -3.48 19.92
CA GLN A 97 21.39 -2.58 19.39
C GLN A 97 22.20 -3.34 18.35
N SER A 98 22.49 -2.71 17.21
CA SER A 98 23.33 -3.31 16.17
C SER A 98 24.71 -3.68 16.73
N SER A 99 25.19 -4.86 16.38
CA SER A 99 26.42 -5.48 16.89
C SER A 99 27.04 -6.38 15.83
N GLU A 100 28.02 -7.19 16.22
CA GLU A 100 28.61 -8.22 15.37
C GLU A 100 28.47 -9.61 16.02
N PHE A 101 28.39 -10.65 15.20
CA PHE A 101 28.53 -12.04 15.63
C PHE A 101 29.48 -12.79 14.69
N THR A 102 30.04 -13.89 15.17
CA THR A 102 31.06 -14.65 14.44
C THR A 102 30.50 -15.99 13.97
N VAL A 103 30.79 -16.34 12.71
CA VAL A 103 30.60 -17.69 12.18
C VAL A 103 31.95 -18.21 11.71
N ILE A 104 32.23 -19.48 12.02
CA ILE A 104 33.45 -20.19 11.63
C ILE A 104 33.07 -21.27 10.64
N TYR A 105 33.78 -21.34 9.51
CA TYR A 105 33.56 -22.38 8.50
C TYR A 105 34.87 -22.91 7.92
N GLN A 106 34.82 -24.12 7.38
CA GLN A 106 35.93 -24.75 6.70
C GLN A 106 35.71 -24.64 5.18
N GLN A 107 36.34 -23.65 4.55
CA GLN A 107 36.17 -23.39 3.11
C GLN A 107 36.82 -24.51 2.28
N PRO A 108 36.05 -25.22 1.44
CA PRO A 108 36.59 -26.23 0.55
C PRO A 108 37.51 -25.64 -0.52
N VAL A 109 38.58 -26.36 -0.86
CA VAL A 109 39.55 -25.94 -1.90
C VAL A 109 38.91 -25.79 -3.28
N ALA A 110 37.84 -26.56 -3.55
CA ALA A 110 37.13 -26.55 -4.84
C ALA A 110 36.22 -25.34 -5.05
N THR A 111 36.09 -24.45 -4.07
CA THR A 111 35.23 -23.27 -4.17
C THR A 111 35.71 -22.28 -5.23
N LYS A 112 34.76 -21.58 -5.86
CA LYS A 112 35.03 -20.48 -6.79
C LYS A 112 34.73 -19.13 -6.10
N PRO A 113 35.42 -18.04 -6.47
CA PRO A 113 35.04 -16.72 -5.97
C PRO A 113 33.61 -16.37 -6.42
N LEU A 114 32.84 -15.74 -5.53
CA LEU A 114 31.56 -15.11 -5.87
C LEU A 114 31.85 -13.70 -6.42
N PRO A 115 31.59 -13.42 -7.70
CA PRO A 115 31.62 -12.05 -8.20
C PRO A 115 30.55 -11.25 -7.45
N CYS A 116 30.95 -10.11 -6.89
CA CYS A 116 30.05 -9.21 -6.16
C CYS A 116 30.30 -7.79 -6.66
N TRP A 117 29.23 -7.07 -6.97
CA TRP A 117 29.28 -5.65 -7.27
C TRP A 117 28.55 -4.86 -6.18
N LYS A 118 29.16 -3.75 -5.77
CA LYS A 118 28.59 -2.75 -4.85
C LYS A 118 28.70 -1.37 -5.47
N ALA A 119 27.81 -0.47 -5.05
CA ALA A 119 27.85 0.93 -5.45
C ALA A 119 29.26 1.53 -5.27
N GLY A 120 29.76 2.20 -6.32
CA GLY A 120 31.10 2.78 -6.35
C GLY A 120 32.21 1.84 -6.84
N GLN A 121 31.94 0.55 -7.07
CA GLN A 121 32.87 -0.37 -7.72
C GLN A 121 32.78 -0.28 -9.25
N SER A 122 33.88 -0.67 -9.92
CA SER A 122 33.94 -0.71 -11.38
C SER A 122 33.06 -1.83 -11.95
N GLU A 123 32.09 -1.45 -12.79
CA GLU A 123 31.24 -2.42 -13.51
C GLU A 123 32.09 -3.30 -14.45
N ASP A 124 33.06 -2.70 -15.16
CA ASP A 124 33.95 -3.42 -16.07
C ASP A 124 34.77 -4.49 -15.33
N GLU A 125 35.35 -4.15 -14.18
CA GLU A 125 36.13 -5.12 -13.39
C GLU A 125 35.24 -6.25 -12.86
N PHE A 126 34.01 -5.93 -12.44
CA PHE A 126 33.04 -6.93 -12.01
C PHE A 126 32.67 -7.90 -13.14
N PHE A 127 32.28 -7.40 -14.32
CA PHE A 127 31.86 -8.24 -15.44
C PHE A 127 33.02 -9.05 -16.05
N LEU A 128 34.24 -8.48 -16.06
CA LEU A 128 35.46 -9.19 -16.46
C LEU A 128 35.80 -10.31 -15.47
N SER A 129 35.67 -10.05 -14.17
CA SER A 129 35.89 -11.06 -13.12
C SER A 129 34.87 -12.19 -13.21
N TRP A 130 33.59 -11.87 -13.43
CA TRP A 130 32.53 -12.85 -13.57
C TRP A 130 32.78 -13.77 -14.79
N GLU A 131 33.13 -13.19 -15.93
CA GLU A 131 33.46 -13.93 -17.14
C GLU A 131 34.70 -14.81 -16.97
N LYS A 132 35.80 -14.23 -16.45
CA LYS A 132 37.07 -14.93 -16.25
C LYS A 132 36.93 -16.14 -15.35
N ASN A 133 36.15 -16.03 -14.26
CA ASN A 133 35.99 -17.11 -13.29
C ASN A 133 34.93 -18.14 -13.69
N GLN A 134 34.13 -17.86 -14.73
CA GLN A 134 32.99 -18.69 -15.14
C GLN A 134 32.13 -19.07 -13.92
N SER A 135 31.82 -18.08 -13.09
CA SER A 135 31.06 -18.24 -11.86
C SER A 135 29.59 -18.44 -12.20
N ALA A 136 28.98 -19.52 -11.69
CA ALA A 136 27.58 -19.85 -11.99
C ALA A 136 26.58 -18.79 -11.50
N LEU A 137 26.97 -18.03 -10.47
CA LEU A 137 26.18 -17.00 -9.81
C LEU A 137 27.04 -15.76 -9.57
N ALA A 138 26.40 -14.59 -9.47
CA ALA A 138 26.98 -13.35 -8.96
C ALA A 138 25.99 -12.65 -8.03
N LEU A 139 26.50 -11.72 -7.23
CA LEU A 139 25.70 -10.92 -6.32
C LEU A 139 25.79 -9.44 -6.69
N LEU A 140 24.65 -8.79 -6.85
CA LEU A 140 24.57 -7.33 -6.83
C LEU A 140 24.10 -6.89 -5.46
N ASP A 141 24.86 -6.02 -4.82
CA ASP A 141 24.50 -5.38 -3.55
C ASP A 141 24.29 -3.89 -3.82
N LEU A 142 23.02 -3.51 -3.93
CA LEU A 142 22.55 -2.17 -4.30
C LEU A 142 22.11 -1.36 -3.06
N ASP A 143 22.78 -1.59 -1.93
CA ASP A 143 22.57 -0.96 -0.61
C ASP A 143 21.21 -1.25 0.07
N VAL A 144 20.09 -1.17 -0.64
CA VAL A 144 18.73 -1.41 -0.13
C VAL A 144 18.14 -2.74 -0.62
N ILE A 145 18.79 -3.36 -1.61
CA ILE A 145 18.36 -4.62 -2.21
C ILE A 145 19.58 -5.41 -2.71
N ASN A 146 19.54 -6.73 -2.51
CA ASN A 146 20.50 -7.67 -3.05
C ASN A 146 19.84 -8.52 -4.15
N LEU A 147 20.51 -8.69 -5.29
CA LEU A 147 20.07 -9.56 -6.38
C LEU A 147 21.07 -10.69 -6.57
N LEU A 148 20.63 -11.94 -6.36
CA LEU A 148 21.41 -13.13 -6.69
C LEU A 148 21.17 -13.50 -8.15
N LEU A 149 22.18 -13.27 -9.00
CA LEU A 149 22.09 -13.41 -10.44
C LEU A 149 22.67 -14.75 -10.91
N PRO A 150 21.88 -15.61 -11.57
CA PRO A 150 22.38 -16.65 -12.47
C PRO A 150 23.32 -16.09 -13.54
N TYR A 151 24.28 -16.88 -14.01
CA TYR A 151 25.16 -16.47 -15.13
C TYR A 151 24.38 -16.01 -16.38
N ALA A 152 23.20 -16.58 -16.62
CA ALA A 152 22.33 -16.20 -17.72
C ALA A 152 21.81 -14.74 -17.64
N ASP A 153 21.89 -14.09 -16.48
CA ASP A 153 21.52 -12.68 -16.31
C ASP A 153 22.66 -11.69 -16.57
N ARG A 154 23.88 -12.17 -16.83
CA ARG A 154 25.05 -11.29 -16.99
C ARG A 154 24.82 -10.20 -18.03
N ASP A 155 24.37 -10.57 -19.22
CA ASP A 155 24.20 -9.62 -20.33
C ASP A 155 23.02 -8.66 -20.08
N ASN A 156 21.96 -9.13 -19.41
CA ASN A 156 20.85 -8.26 -18.97
C ASN A 156 21.33 -7.24 -17.93
N ALA A 157 22.14 -7.68 -16.95
CA ALA A 157 22.72 -6.80 -15.95
C ALA A 157 23.66 -5.76 -16.57
N MET A 158 24.48 -6.15 -17.56
CA MET A 158 25.32 -5.23 -18.34
C MET A 158 24.47 -4.18 -19.07
N LYS A 159 23.38 -4.61 -19.71
CA LYS A 159 22.48 -3.73 -20.46
C LYS A 159 21.70 -2.78 -19.56
N ALA A 160 21.29 -3.23 -18.37
CA ALA A 160 20.59 -2.41 -17.39
C ALA A 160 21.46 -1.28 -16.84
N GLY A 161 22.77 -1.51 -16.70
CA GLY A 161 23.72 -0.61 -16.04
C GLY A 161 23.54 -0.63 -14.53
N LEU A 162 24.55 -1.12 -13.80
CA LEU A 162 24.41 -1.43 -12.36
C LEU A 162 24.20 -0.15 -11.53
N SER A 163 24.85 0.94 -11.92
CA SER A 163 24.70 2.25 -11.29
C SER A 163 23.29 2.84 -11.45
N SER A 164 22.68 2.67 -12.63
CA SER A 164 21.30 3.11 -12.89
C SER A 164 20.30 2.26 -12.13
N LEU A 165 20.54 0.95 -12.05
CA LEU A 165 19.72 0.02 -11.29
C LEU A 165 19.76 0.33 -9.78
N HIS A 166 20.95 0.64 -9.25
CA HIS A 166 21.12 1.11 -7.87
C HIS A 166 20.29 2.38 -7.60
N ALA A 167 20.42 3.40 -8.46
CA ALA A 167 19.66 4.65 -8.30
C ALA A 167 18.14 4.42 -8.33
N TYR A 168 17.66 3.55 -9.21
CA TYR A 168 16.25 3.18 -9.32
C TYR A 168 15.71 2.57 -8.02
N TYR A 169 16.35 1.52 -7.51
CA TYR A 169 15.87 0.83 -6.31
C TYR A 169 15.99 1.71 -5.06
N THR A 170 17.07 2.48 -4.93
CA THR A 170 17.21 3.46 -3.84
C THR A 170 16.09 4.49 -3.86
N HIS A 171 15.70 4.99 -5.05
CA HIS A 171 14.57 5.90 -5.18
C HIS A 171 13.23 5.22 -4.84
N LEU A 172 13.01 3.99 -5.32
CA LEU A 172 11.79 3.21 -5.04
C LEU A 172 11.57 3.00 -3.54
N PHE A 173 12.57 2.46 -2.84
CA PHE A 173 12.47 2.20 -1.40
C PHE A 173 12.31 3.47 -0.58
N LYS A 174 12.98 4.57 -0.98
CA LYS A 174 12.77 5.87 -0.37
C LYS A 174 11.30 6.32 -0.50
N CYS A 175 10.73 6.27 -1.71
CA CYS A 175 9.33 6.62 -1.93
C CYS A 175 8.38 5.75 -1.10
N TYR A 176 8.58 4.44 -1.08
CA TYR A 176 7.73 3.54 -0.32
C TYR A 176 7.81 3.79 1.19
N ASN A 177 9.01 4.06 1.74
CA ASN A 177 9.17 4.42 3.15
C ASN A 177 8.50 5.76 3.47
N ASP A 178 8.66 6.76 2.60
CA ASP A 178 8.00 8.07 2.73
C ASP A 178 6.46 7.93 2.75
N TRP A 179 5.89 7.13 1.83
CA TRP A 179 4.45 6.87 1.77
C TRP A 179 3.92 5.98 2.90
N ALA A 180 4.76 5.10 3.44
CA ALA A 180 4.46 4.40 4.69
C ALA A 180 4.56 5.32 5.92
N GLY A 181 5.06 6.55 5.77
CA GLY A 181 5.23 7.51 6.86
C GLY A 181 6.35 7.13 7.84
N LEU A 182 7.37 6.41 7.36
CA LEU A 182 8.59 6.11 8.10
C LEU A 182 9.62 7.24 7.93
N SER A 183 10.48 7.43 8.92
CA SER A 183 11.53 8.45 8.90
C SER A 183 12.72 8.02 9.74
N ASP A 184 13.93 8.48 9.39
CA ASP A 184 15.13 8.32 10.22
C ASP A 184 15.05 9.11 11.53
N ARG A 185 14.22 10.16 11.57
CA ARG A 185 14.04 11.07 12.71
C ARG A 185 12.55 11.39 12.88
N PRO A 186 11.73 10.42 13.31
CA PRO A 186 10.30 10.64 13.49
C PRO A 186 10.01 11.36 14.81
N ASP A 187 8.85 12.02 14.90
CA ASP A 187 8.37 12.58 16.17
C ASP A 187 7.96 11.48 17.16
N ALA A 188 7.47 10.34 16.65
CA ALA A 188 7.06 9.19 17.44
C ALA A 188 7.94 7.96 17.15
N PRO A 189 8.38 7.22 18.17
CA PRO A 189 9.34 6.13 17.99
C PRO A 189 8.81 4.99 17.11
N TRP A 190 7.50 4.75 17.08
CA TRP A 190 6.88 3.74 16.21
C TRP A 190 6.86 4.10 14.72
N ASN A 191 7.30 5.30 14.34
CA ASN A 191 7.47 5.72 12.95
C ASN A 191 8.95 5.72 12.50
N GLN A 192 9.83 5.17 13.33
CA GLN A 192 11.25 5.06 13.01
C GLN A 192 11.45 4.08 11.86
N ASP A 193 12.12 4.54 10.81
CA ASP A 193 12.61 3.66 9.75
C ASP A 193 13.77 2.83 10.29
N VAL A 194 13.88 1.60 9.78
CA VAL A 194 14.93 0.66 10.13
C VAL A 194 15.67 0.21 8.90
N ALA A 195 16.98 0.07 9.06
CA ALA A 195 17.84 -0.49 8.04
C ALA A 195 17.44 -1.94 7.76
N ASN A 196 17.23 -2.25 6.50
CA ASN A 196 17.10 -3.61 6.00
C ASN A 196 17.40 -3.62 4.51
N ARG A 197 17.71 -4.80 3.98
CA ARG A 197 17.93 -4.99 2.55
C ARG A 197 17.05 -6.11 2.03
N TYR A 198 16.27 -5.81 1.00
CA TYR A 198 15.50 -6.85 0.31
C TYR A 198 16.47 -7.84 -0.35
N PHE A 199 16.02 -9.08 -0.53
CA PHE A 199 16.79 -10.10 -1.22
C PHE A 199 15.95 -10.68 -2.33
N VAL A 200 16.50 -10.69 -3.54
CA VAL A 200 15.81 -11.07 -4.77
C VAL A 200 16.61 -12.14 -5.49
N ARG A 201 15.89 -13.12 -6.03
CA ARG A 201 16.46 -14.28 -6.73
C ARG A 201 15.54 -14.76 -7.84
N ALA A 202 16.11 -15.40 -8.84
CA ALA A 202 15.33 -16.24 -9.76
C ALA A 202 14.91 -17.54 -9.04
N ASP A 203 13.74 -18.06 -9.36
CA ASP A 203 13.24 -19.34 -8.86
C ASP A 203 12.55 -20.14 -9.97
N LYS A 204 13.30 -21.09 -10.56
CA LYS A 204 12.85 -21.88 -11.71
C LYS A 204 11.53 -22.63 -11.48
N HIS A 205 11.26 -23.04 -10.25
CA HIS A 205 10.02 -23.72 -9.86
C HIS A 205 9.22 -22.92 -8.83
N GLY A 206 9.33 -21.59 -8.88
CA GLY A 206 8.56 -20.68 -8.05
C GLY A 206 7.05 -20.76 -8.28
N VAL A 207 6.30 -20.04 -7.44
CA VAL A 207 4.84 -19.93 -7.54
C VAL A 207 4.44 -18.62 -8.23
N GLY A 208 3.32 -18.63 -8.96
CA GLY A 208 2.87 -17.43 -9.68
C GLY A 208 3.89 -16.92 -10.71
N ALA A 209 3.82 -15.64 -11.08
CA ALA A 209 4.82 -15.00 -11.94
C ALA A 209 6.03 -14.49 -11.13
N ALA A 210 5.77 -14.05 -9.91
CA ALA A 210 6.74 -13.70 -8.90
C ALA A 210 6.05 -13.85 -7.54
N TYR A 211 6.82 -13.75 -6.46
CA TYR A 211 6.26 -13.78 -5.12
C TYR A 211 7.13 -13.04 -4.11
N TYR A 212 6.48 -12.46 -3.12
CA TYR A 212 7.07 -12.00 -1.87
C TYR A 212 6.85 -13.03 -0.76
N HIS A 213 7.92 -13.34 -0.04
CA HIS A 213 7.87 -14.11 1.20
C HIS A 213 8.63 -13.38 2.31
N PRO A 214 8.46 -13.77 3.58
CA PRO A 214 9.18 -13.15 4.70
C PRO A 214 10.70 -13.18 4.54
N TRP A 215 11.24 -14.09 3.73
CA TRP A 215 12.67 -14.28 3.55
C TRP A 215 13.20 -13.69 2.24
N TRP A 216 12.43 -13.56 1.16
CA TRP A 216 12.92 -12.98 -0.10
C TRP A 216 11.76 -12.64 -1.02
N CYS A 217 12.04 -11.83 -2.04
CA CYS A 217 11.25 -11.85 -3.27
C CYS A 217 11.88 -12.81 -4.27
N ALA A 218 11.08 -13.44 -5.10
CA ALA A 218 11.60 -14.20 -6.23
C ALA A 218 10.78 -14.01 -7.50
N HIS A 219 11.45 -14.17 -8.63
CA HIS A 219 10.82 -14.24 -9.94
C HIS A 219 10.71 -15.70 -10.38
N THR A 220 9.53 -16.14 -10.82
CA THR A 220 9.30 -17.53 -11.23
C THR A 220 9.86 -17.76 -12.63
N SER A 221 11.18 -17.91 -12.71
CA SER A 221 11.97 -18.06 -13.93
C SER A 221 13.37 -18.56 -13.59
N SER A 222 14.13 -18.97 -14.60
CA SER A 222 15.56 -19.29 -14.43
C SER A 222 16.46 -18.06 -14.30
N THR A 223 15.92 -16.86 -14.56
CA THR A 223 16.62 -15.58 -14.65
C THR A 223 15.82 -14.45 -13.99
N LEU A 224 16.48 -13.36 -13.61
CA LEU A 224 15.89 -12.11 -13.11
C LEU A 224 15.74 -11.02 -14.19
N GLY A 225 16.28 -11.25 -15.39
CA GLY A 225 16.28 -10.31 -16.50
C GLY A 225 14.91 -9.66 -16.74
N GLU A 226 13.87 -10.48 -16.87
CA GLU A 226 12.50 -9.99 -16.97
C GLU A 226 12.02 -9.47 -15.61
N GLY A 227 11.71 -8.17 -15.56
CA GLY A 227 11.13 -7.54 -14.38
C GLY A 227 12.16 -6.84 -13.49
N TRP A 228 13.23 -7.52 -13.08
CA TRP A 228 14.12 -7.03 -12.01
C TRP A 228 15.40 -6.34 -12.50
N LEU A 229 15.79 -6.58 -13.75
CA LEU A 229 16.93 -5.92 -14.40
C LEU A 229 16.46 -5.02 -15.56
N ASP A 230 15.60 -5.54 -16.44
CA ASP A 230 15.16 -4.85 -17.64
C ASP A 230 13.83 -4.11 -17.43
N ASN A 231 13.74 -2.90 -17.99
CA ASN A 231 12.53 -2.06 -18.02
C ASN A 231 11.91 -1.77 -16.65
N VAL A 232 12.70 -1.79 -15.57
CA VAL A 232 12.23 -1.64 -14.18
C VAL A 232 11.27 -0.47 -13.94
N ALA A 233 11.37 0.61 -14.73
CA ALA A 233 10.49 1.77 -14.64
C ALA A 233 9.00 1.46 -14.92
N THR A 234 8.69 0.49 -15.78
CA THR A 234 7.30 0.15 -16.18
C THR A 234 6.81 -1.18 -15.63
N GLN A 235 7.68 -1.94 -14.95
CA GLN A 235 7.39 -3.31 -14.51
C GLN A 235 6.51 -3.34 -13.27
N TRP A 236 5.21 -3.62 -13.46
CA TRP A 236 4.25 -3.69 -12.35
C TRP A 236 4.57 -4.80 -11.34
N VAL A 237 5.02 -5.97 -11.84
CA VAL A 237 5.28 -7.15 -11.01
C VAL A 237 6.30 -6.84 -9.91
N ILE A 238 7.41 -6.14 -10.21
CA ILE A 238 8.41 -5.83 -9.17
C ILE A 238 7.89 -4.84 -8.13
N LEU A 239 7.13 -3.84 -8.58
CA LEU A 239 6.55 -2.83 -7.71
C LEU A 239 5.54 -3.48 -6.74
N HIS A 240 4.76 -4.43 -7.27
CA HIS A 240 3.78 -5.22 -6.56
C HIS A 240 4.41 -6.14 -5.51
N GLU A 241 5.45 -6.91 -5.89
CA GLU A 241 6.12 -7.84 -4.96
C GLU A 241 6.85 -7.10 -3.84
N ILE A 242 7.56 -6.02 -4.15
CA ILE A 242 8.21 -5.21 -3.12
C ILE A 242 7.17 -4.63 -2.16
N ALA A 243 6.02 -4.19 -2.68
CA ALA A 243 4.97 -3.57 -1.88
C ALA A 243 4.26 -4.55 -0.93
N HIS A 244 4.35 -5.87 -1.14
CA HIS A 244 3.84 -6.84 -0.16
C HIS A 244 4.51 -6.69 1.22
N GLY A 245 5.80 -6.30 1.26
CA GLY A 245 6.46 -6.00 2.53
C GLY A 245 5.86 -4.80 3.27
N TYR A 246 5.06 -3.95 2.63
CA TYR A 246 4.46 -2.74 3.19
C TYR A 246 3.02 -2.96 3.67
N GLN A 247 2.60 -4.22 3.81
CA GLN A 247 1.30 -4.61 4.30
C GLN A 247 1.23 -4.61 5.83
N GLY A 248 0.02 -4.67 6.39
CA GLY A 248 -0.19 -4.71 7.84
C GLY A 248 -1.41 -5.54 8.23
N LYS A 249 -1.55 -5.84 9.52
CA LYS A 249 -2.64 -6.70 10.03
C LYS A 249 -4.05 -6.11 9.87
N PHE A 250 -4.20 -4.80 9.60
CA PHE A 250 -5.49 -4.19 9.24
C PHE A 250 -6.12 -4.85 8.01
N MET A 251 -5.32 -5.51 7.16
CA MET A 251 -5.82 -6.24 5.98
C MET A 251 -6.68 -7.46 6.32
N GLN A 252 -6.79 -7.84 7.60
CA GLN A 252 -7.69 -8.90 8.07
C GLN A 252 -9.18 -8.46 8.03
N ASP A 253 -9.45 -7.18 7.75
CA ASP A 253 -10.80 -6.68 7.52
C ASP A 253 -11.48 -7.43 6.34
N THR A 254 -12.70 -7.90 6.58
CA THR A 254 -13.48 -8.68 5.60
C THR A 254 -14.51 -7.83 4.86
N THR A 255 -14.80 -6.61 5.32
CA THR A 255 -15.76 -5.68 4.70
C THR A 255 -15.19 -5.09 3.42
N LEU A 256 -13.90 -4.73 3.43
CA LEU A 256 -13.11 -4.34 2.28
C LEU A 256 -11.92 -5.30 2.14
N PRO A 257 -12.07 -6.41 1.39
CA PRO A 257 -10.97 -7.32 1.14
C PRO A 257 -9.88 -6.62 0.33
N VAL A 258 -8.68 -6.51 0.91
CA VAL A 258 -7.55 -5.81 0.28
C VAL A 258 -6.33 -6.71 -0.01
N ASN A 259 -6.48 -8.04 0.10
CA ASN A 259 -5.45 -8.96 -0.36
C ASN A 259 -5.22 -8.78 -1.87
N GLU A 260 -3.96 -8.69 -2.30
CA GLU A 260 -3.56 -8.34 -3.67
C GLU A 260 -4.07 -6.96 -4.14
N VAL A 261 -4.46 -6.07 -3.22
CA VAL A 261 -4.96 -4.72 -3.53
C VAL A 261 -4.21 -3.66 -2.73
N TRP A 262 -4.00 -3.84 -1.43
CA TRP A 262 -3.36 -2.81 -0.59
C TRP A 262 -1.92 -2.50 -1.02
N ASN A 263 -1.13 -3.53 -1.29
CA ASN A 263 0.24 -3.39 -1.78
C ASN A 263 0.27 -2.62 -3.11
N ASN A 264 -0.76 -2.78 -3.94
CA ASN A 264 -0.84 -2.08 -5.22
C ASN A 264 -1.05 -0.56 -5.11
N ILE A 265 -1.39 -0.02 -3.93
CA ILE A 265 -1.40 1.44 -3.70
C ILE A 265 0.00 2.01 -3.87
N TYR A 266 1.02 1.35 -3.31
CA TYR A 266 2.42 1.78 -3.42
C TYR A 266 2.90 1.72 -4.88
N ALA A 267 2.59 0.62 -5.57
CA ALA A 267 2.92 0.46 -6.98
C ALA A 267 2.23 1.52 -7.87
N ALA A 268 0.95 1.80 -7.62
CA ALA A 268 0.19 2.82 -8.33
C ALA A 268 0.74 4.23 -8.09
N PHE A 269 1.09 4.58 -6.85
CA PHE A 269 1.74 5.87 -6.56
C PHE A 269 3.10 6.00 -7.25
N TYR A 270 3.88 4.91 -7.33
CA TYR A 270 5.16 4.96 -8.03
C TYR A 270 5.00 5.17 -9.52
N GLN A 271 4.08 4.45 -10.17
CA GLN A 271 3.77 4.71 -11.58
C GLN A 271 3.20 6.12 -11.80
N GLN A 272 2.36 6.62 -10.89
CA GLN A 272 1.87 8.00 -10.94
C GLN A 272 3.02 9.01 -10.91
N LEU A 273 4.06 8.75 -10.10
CA LEU A 273 5.24 9.60 -10.00
C LEU A 273 6.11 9.52 -11.26
N THR A 274 6.42 8.31 -11.72
CA THR A 274 7.48 8.07 -12.72
C THR A 274 6.98 8.03 -14.16
N LEU A 275 5.70 7.74 -14.40
CA LEU A 275 5.10 7.66 -15.74
C LEU A 275 4.23 8.87 -16.09
N SER A 276 4.20 9.92 -15.25
CA SER A 276 3.34 11.10 -15.47
C SER A 276 3.65 11.89 -16.74
N GLN A 277 4.86 11.76 -17.30
CA GLN A 277 5.27 12.46 -18.52
C GLN A 277 4.69 11.82 -19.78
N ASP A 278 4.40 12.64 -20.79
CA ASP A 278 3.98 12.22 -22.14
C ASP A 278 2.86 11.17 -22.20
N ASN A 279 1.94 11.23 -21.23
CA ASN A 279 0.77 10.33 -21.12
C ASN A 279 1.14 8.86 -20.87
N HIS A 280 2.40 8.53 -20.54
CA HIS A 280 2.87 7.16 -20.28
C HIS A 280 2.08 6.46 -19.18
N LEU A 281 1.65 7.19 -18.15
CA LEU A 281 0.82 6.67 -17.08
C LEU A 281 -0.44 5.96 -17.60
N TYR A 282 -1.09 6.54 -18.60
CA TYR A 282 -2.36 6.04 -19.12
C TYR A 282 -2.20 4.92 -20.13
N VAL A 283 -1.05 4.84 -20.82
CA VAL A 283 -0.76 3.81 -21.83
C VAL A 283 0.03 2.61 -21.27
N ASP A 284 0.91 2.84 -20.30
CA ASP A 284 1.80 1.83 -19.71
C ASP A 284 1.41 1.46 -18.27
N GLY A 285 0.62 2.30 -17.60
CA GLY A 285 0.23 2.09 -16.20
C GLY A 285 -0.78 0.96 -16.02
N TRP A 286 -0.54 0.12 -15.01
CA TRP A 286 -1.39 -1.04 -14.73
C TRP A 286 -2.79 -0.65 -14.23
N LEU A 287 -2.89 0.43 -13.43
CA LEU A 287 -4.16 0.94 -12.90
C LEU A 287 -5.13 1.32 -14.04
N TYR A 288 -4.59 1.78 -15.17
CA TYR A 288 -5.31 2.19 -16.37
C TYR A 288 -5.40 1.07 -17.41
N ASN A 289 -5.02 -0.15 -17.04
CA ASN A 289 -5.07 -1.36 -17.87
C ASN A 289 -4.40 -1.16 -19.24
N TYR A 290 -3.21 -0.54 -19.24
CA TYR A 290 -2.37 -0.39 -20.42
C TYR A 290 -3.10 0.26 -21.62
N GLY A 291 -3.64 1.46 -21.43
CA GLY A 291 -4.39 2.19 -22.46
C GLY A 291 -5.90 1.89 -22.51
N GLN A 292 -6.43 1.08 -21.59
CA GLN A 292 -7.86 0.70 -21.55
C GLN A 292 -8.63 1.36 -20.39
N GLN A 293 -8.27 2.59 -20.04
CA GLN A 293 -8.88 3.35 -18.96
C GLN A 293 -10.41 3.39 -19.06
N ALA A 294 -10.95 3.72 -20.24
CA ALA A 294 -12.40 3.83 -20.45
C ALA A 294 -13.16 2.54 -20.13
N VAL A 295 -12.57 1.37 -20.40
CA VAL A 295 -13.16 0.06 -20.08
C VAL A 295 -13.22 -0.14 -18.56
N GLN A 296 -12.14 0.24 -17.86
CA GLN A 296 -12.07 0.09 -16.41
C GLN A 296 -13.01 1.06 -15.69
N GLU A 297 -13.10 2.29 -16.16
CA GLU A 297 -14.00 3.30 -15.60
C GLU A 297 -15.47 2.90 -15.78
N LEU A 298 -15.83 2.40 -16.97
CA LEU A 298 -17.17 1.86 -17.21
C LEU A 298 -17.48 0.68 -16.28
N GLN A 299 -16.51 -0.20 -16.02
CA GLN A 299 -16.68 -1.30 -15.08
C GLN A 299 -16.94 -0.80 -13.65
N LEU A 300 -16.14 0.17 -13.16
CA LEU A 300 -16.34 0.79 -11.84
C LEU A 300 -17.72 1.43 -11.73
N MET A 301 -18.13 2.22 -12.74
CA MET A 301 -19.44 2.86 -12.77
C MET A 301 -20.58 1.83 -12.76
N THR A 302 -20.41 0.71 -13.47
CA THR A 302 -21.40 -0.37 -13.49
C THR A 302 -21.55 -1.00 -12.11
N TYR A 303 -20.44 -1.29 -11.43
CA TYR A 303 -20.50 -1.82 -10.06
C TYR A 303 -21.20 -0.88 -9.07
N ILE A 304 -20.91 0.42 -9.15
CA ILE A 304 -21.58 1.44 -8.32
C ILE A 304 -23.07 1.50 -8.64
N LYS A 305 -23.43 1.57 -9.92
CA LYS A 305 -24.82 1.66 -10.38
C LYS A 305 -25.64 0.45 -9.95
N ASP A 306 -25.08 -0.75 -10.11
CA ASP A 306 -25.75 -2.00 -9.81
C ASP A 306 -25.69 -2.36 -8.31
N GLN A 307 -25.10 -1.48 -7.48
CA GLN A 307 -24.90 -1.68 -6.04
C GLN A 307 -24.20 -3.02 -5.74
N THR A 308 -23.27 -3.40 -6.62
CA THR A 308 -22.51 -4.63 -6.45
C THR A 308 -21.62 -4.50 -5.21
N PRO A 309 -21.65 -5.44 -4.24
CA PRO A 309 -20.83 -5.32 -3.03
C PRO A 309 -19.34 -5.23 -3.34
N VAL A 310 -18.62 -4.28 -2.74
CA VAL A 310 -17.17 -4.04 -3.00
C VAL A 310 -16.33 -5.30 -2.82
N ALA A 311 -16.69 -6.16 -1.87
CA ALA A 311 -16.02 -7.44 -1.64
C ALA A 311 -16.05 -8.40 -2.84
N SER A 312 -16.99 -8.22 -3.78
CA SER A 312 -17.12 -9.01 -5.01
C SER A 312 -16.46 -8.38 -6.24
N TRP A 313 -15.88 -7.18 -6.10
CA TRP A 313 -15.20 -6.51 -7.20
C TRP A 313 -13.85 -7.17 -7.53
N GLY A 314 -13.43 -7.07 -8.79
CA GLY A 314 -12.08 -7.45 -9.21
C GLY A 314 -10.98 -6.61 -8.51
N LEU A 315 -9.73 -7.07 -8.58
CA LEU A 315 -8.58 -6.41 -7.94
C LEU A 315 -8.42 -4.94 -8.40
N ARG A 316 -8.48 -4.71 -9.71
CA ARG A 316 -8.26 -3.37 -10.28
C ARG A 316 -9.36 -2.36 -9.91
N PRO A 317 -10.66 -2.68 -9.99
CA PRO A 317 -11.71 -1.78 -9.49
C PRO A 317 -11.62 -1.49 -7.98
N ARG A 318 -11.23 -2.46 -7.14
CA ARG A 318 -10.97 -2.21 -5.71
C ARG A 318 -9.77 -1.28 -5.50
N LEU A 319 -8.71 -1.44 -6.28
CA LEU A 319 -7.58 -0.52 -6.26
C LEU A 319 -8.01 0.88 -6.73
N GLN A 320 -8.80 0.99 -7.79
CA GLN A 320 -9.33 2.27 -8.28
C GLN A 320 -10.17 2.98 -7.22
N PHE A 321 -11.02 2.26 -6.50
CA PHE A 321 -11.77 2.81 -5.36
C PHE A 321 -10.85 3.46 -4.32
N LEU A 322 -9.79 2.77 -3.91
CA LEU A 322 -8.80 3.30 -2.95
C LEU A 322 -8.02 4.48 -3.54
N MET A 323 -7.56 4.35 -4.79
CA MET A 323 -6.75 5.36 -5.46
C MET A 323 -7.55 6.63 -5.76
N LEU A 324 -8.85 6.57 -6.06
CA LEU A 324 -9.67 7.78 -6.26
C LEU A 324 -9.71 8.67 -5.01
N MET A 325 -9.82 8.05 -3.82
CA MET A 325 -9.74 8.77 -2.55
C MET A 325 -8.34 9.34 -2.32
N LEU A 326 -7.31 8.52 -2.55
CA LEU A 326 -5.92 8.86 -2.25
C LEU A 326 -5.26 9.82 -3.26
N LEU A 327 -5.68 9.83 -4.52
CA LEU A 327 -5.22 10.81 -5.51
C LEU A 327 -5.76 12.21 -5.18
N LYS A 328 -6.99 12.31 -4.68
CA LYS A 328 -7.57 13.57 -4.21
C LYS A 328 -6.96 14.02 -2.88
N ALA A 329 -6.75 13.10 -1.94
CA ALA A 329 -6.19 13.40 -0.61
C ALA A 329 -4.66 13.61 -0.61
N GLY A 330 -3.96 13.03 -1.58
CA GLY A 330 -2.51 13.03 -1.67
C GLY A 330 -1.83 12.01 -0.76
N THR A 331 -0.54 11.78 -1.01
CA THR A 331 0.28 10.78 -0.30
C THR A 331 0.43 11.06 1.19
N LYS A 332 0.31 12.32 1.64
CA LYS A 332 0.33 12.67 3.06
C LYS A 332 -0.79 12.01 3.86
N ALA A 333 -1.99 11.89 3.29
CA ALA A 333 -3.09 11.20 3.93
C ALA A 333 -2.81 9.69 4.07
N PHE A 334 -2.13 9.10 3.08
CA PHE A 334 -1.70 7.71 3.14
C PHE A 334 -0.59 7.47 4.18
N SER A 335 0.39 8.38 4.26
CA SER A 335 1.39 8.36 5.33
C SER A 335 0.73 8.48 6.70
N ALA A 336 -0.24 9.40 6.85
CA ALA A 336 -1.00 9.59 8.09
C ALA A 336 -1.79 8.34 8.49
N PHE A 337 -2.45 7.66 7.53
CA PHE A 337 -3.11 6.38 7.80
C PHE A 337 -2.13 5.37 8.41
N ASN A 338 -0.98 5.18 7.76
CA ASN A 338 0.03 4.21 8.22
C ASN A 338 0.57 4.59 9.61
N GLN A 339 0.82 5.87 9.87
CA GLN A 339 1.28 6.36 11.17
C GLN A 339 0.23 6.15 12.27
N ASN A 340 -1.03 6.49 12.01
CA ASN A 340 -2.14 6.31 12.95
C ASN A 340 -2.35 4.82 13.27
N TYR A 341 -2.30 3.95 12.25
CA TYR A 341 -2.39 2.51 12.47
C TYR A 341 -1.22 1.99 13.33
N ARG A 342 0.01 2.49 13.10
CA ARG A 342 1.15 2.13 13.94
C ARG A 342 1.02 2.58 15.37
N GLU A 343 0.46 3.76 15.61
CA GLU A 343 0.16 4.24 16.96
C GLU A 343 -0.84 3.30 17.66
N LEU A 344 -1.97 3.00 17.01
CA LEU A 344 -2.97 2.06 17.54
C LEU A 344 -2.36 0.70 17.84
N ALA A 345 -1.60 0.14 16.89
CA ALA A 345 -0.98 -1.17 17.03
C ALA A 345 0.08 -1.26 18.15
N ASN A 346 0.66 -0.13 18.52
CA ASN A 346 1.64 -0.05 19.59
C ASN A 346 1.02 0.22 20.97
N GLY A 347 -0.25 0.58 21.02
CA GLY A 347 -1.02 0.76 22.25
C GLY A 347 -1.37 -0.54 22.98
N ASP A 348 -1.85 -0.39 24.21
CA ASP A 348 -2.24 -1.52 25.05
C ASP A 348 -3.51 -2.21 24.53
N SER A 349 -3.54 -3.54 24.61
CA SER A 349 -4.71 -4.37 24.25
C SER A 349 -5.19 -4.24 22.79
N PHE A 350 -4.36 -3.74 21.88
CA PHE A 350 -4.70 -3.60 20.46
C PHE A 350 -5.10 -4.93 19.80
N ARG A 351 -6.21 -4.90 19.06
CA ARG A 351 -6.64 -5.97 18.17
C ARG A 351 -7.02 -5.36 16.82
N PRO A 352 -6.44 -5.84 15.69
CA PRO A 352 -6.80 -5.33 14.37
C PRO A 352 -8.29 -5.40 14.07
N SER A 353 -8.98 -6.44 14.58
CA SER A 353 -10.43 -6.64 14.39
C SER A 353 -11.31 -5.54 14.98
N ASP A 354 -10.78 -4.74 15.90
CA ASP A 354 -11.53 -3.70 16.59
C ASP A 354 -11.55 -2.38 15.80
N TYR A 355 -10.82 -2.32 14.67
CA TYR A 355 -10.68 -1.13 13.84
C TYR A 355 -10.93 -1.47 12.37
N GLN A 356 -12.03 -0.96 11.82
CA GLN A 356 -12.34 -1.11 10.41
C GLN A 356 -11.35 -0.31 9.54
N LEU A 357 -10.85 -0.93 8.48
CA LEU A 357 -9.87 -0.34 7.57
C LEU A 357 -10.41 0.95 6.96
N ILE A 358 -11.67 0.92 6.53
CA ILE A 358 -12.29 2.04 5.82
C ILE A 358 -12.52 3.25 6.73
N ASP A 359 -12.85 3.02 8.01
CA ASP A 359 -12.97 4.07 9.03
C ASP A 359 -11.62 4.75 9.30
N MET A 360 -10.56 3.94 9.47
CA MET A 360 -9.20 4.46 9.67
C MET A 360 -8.74 5.29 8.46
N LEU A 361 -9.01 4.81 7.24
CA LEU A 361 -8.64 5.52 6.01
C LEU A 361 -9.41 6.84 5.85
N ALA A 362 -10.72 6.83 6.07
CA ALA A 362 -11.55 8.02 5.99
C ALA A 362 -11.13 9.08 7.03
N THR A 363 -10.85 8.64 8.26
CA THR A 363 -10.34 9.50 9.33
C THR A 363 -9.01 10.13 8.96
N ALA A 364 -8.07 9.36 8.42
CA ALA A 364 -6.77 9.87 7.99
C ALA A 364 -6.91 10.91 6.85
N ILE A 365 -7.78 10.65 5.87
CA ILE A 365 -8.05 11.59 4.77
C ILE A 365 -8.67 12.89 5.29
N ALA A 366 -9.66 12.79 6.18
CA ALA A 366 -10.31 13.97 6.76
C ALA A 366 -9.34 14.82 7.57
N ALA A 367 -8.57 14.20 8.47
CA ALA A 367 -7.64 14.92 9.33
C ALA A 367 -6.43 15.49 8.59
N ALA A 368 -5.85 14.74 7.65
CA ALA A 368 -4.60 15.15 6.98
C ALA A 368 -4.81 16.02 5.74
N ALA A 369 -5.92 15.84 5.02
CA ALA A 369 -6.17 16.52 3.75
C ALA A 369 -7.42 17.43 3.78
N GLY A 370 -8.23 17.38 4.84
CA GLY A 370 -9.43 18.20 4.94
C GLY A 370 -10.56 17.77 3.99
N TYR A 371 -10.53 16.52 3.52
CA TYR A 371 -11.54 15.95 2.64
C TYR A 371 -12.37 14.87 3.33
N ASP A 372 -13.65 14.83 3.01
CA ASP A 372 -14.59 13.88 3.55
C ASP A 372 -15.02 12.90 2.45
N VAL A 373 -14.48 11.69 2.54
CA VAL A 373 -14.75 10.59 1.58
C VAL A 373 -15.96 9.74 1.98
N THR A 374 -16.62 10.05 3.11
CA THR A 374 -17.78 9.30 3.60
C THR A 374 -18.87 9.14 2.53
N PRO A 375 -19.28 10.19 1.77
CA PRO A 375 -20.31 10.04 0.75
C PRO A 375 -19.92 9.09 -0.38
N PHE A 376 -18.63 9.06 -0.76
CA PHE A 376 -18.12 8.17 -1.81
C PHE A 376 -18.04 6.71 -1.32
N ILE A 377 -17.64 6.51 -0.06
CA ILE A 377 -17.61 5.18 0.55
C ILE A 377 -19.03 4.59 0.63
N GLU A 378 -20.00 5.40 1.07
CA GLU A 378 -21.41 5.00 1.15
C GLU A 378 -22.04 4.76 -0.23
N LEU A 379 -21.69 5.57 -1.23
CA LEU A 379 -22.09 5.33 -2.63
C LEU A 379 -21.65 3.95 -3.13
N CYS A 380 -20.47 3.49 -2.72
CA CYS A 380 -19.94 2.18 -3.09
C CYS A 380 -20.52 1.03 -2.24
N GLY A 381 -21.43 1.30 -1.29
CA GLY A 381 -22.12 0.30 -0.50
C GLY A 381 -21.39 -0.15 0.78
N LEU A 382 -20.34 0.57 1.19
CA LEU A 382 -19.68 0.38 2.49
C LEU A 382 -20.29 1.33 3.53
N THR A 383 -20.15 1.01 4.82
CA THR A 383 -20.70 1.82 5.92
C THR A 383 -19.64 2.07 6.96
N LEU A 384 -19.42 3.34 7.29
CA LEU A 384 -18.55 3.74 8.40
C LEU A 384 -19.30 3.66 9.73
N GLU A 385 -18.55 3.56 10.82
CA GLU A 385 -19.10 3.67 12.17
C GLU A 385 -19.73 5.05 12.42
N ILE A 386 -20.79 5.07 13.22
CA ILE A 386 -21.52 6.32 13.52
C ILE A 386 -20.62 7.33 14.21
N THR A 387 -19.71 6.86 15.07
CA THR A 387 -18.68 7.67 15.74
C THR A 387 -17.75 8.31 14.74
N THR A 388 -17.15 7.52 13.83
CA THR A 388 -16.27 8.01 12.78
C THR A 388 -16.95 9.07 11.91
N LYS A 389 -18.20 8.83 11.47
CA LYS A 389 -18.96 9.83 10.70
C LYS A 389 -19.15 11.12 11.49
N GLY A 390 -19.44 11.02 12.79
CA GLY A 390 -19.60 12.17 13.68
C GLY A 390 -18.32 12.98 13.83
N ASP A 391 -17.18 12.31 13.97
CA ASP A 391 -15.87 12.94 14.12
C ASP A 391 -15.43 13.63 12.81
N ILE A 392 -15.58 12.97 11.66
CA ILE A 392 -15.30 13.57 10.35
C ILE A 392 -16.20 14.79 10.10
N ALA A 393 -17.49 14.67 10.40
CA ALA A 393 -18.46 15.76 10.28
C ALA A 393 -18.09 16.97 11.16
N ALA A 394 -17.44 16.76 12.31
CA ALA A 394 -17.01 17.82 13.21
C ALA A 394 -15.75 18.57 12.70
N LEU A 395 -14.95 17.95 11.84
CA LEU A 395 -13.77 18.58 11.22
C LEU A 395 -14.14 19.60 10.14
N ALA A 396 -15.41 19.66 9.71
CA ALA A 396 -15.86 20.44 8.56
C ALA A 396 -15.03 20.14 7.29
N ALA A 397 -14.65 18.87 7.12
CA ALA A 397 -13.94 18.40 5.93
C ALA A 397 -14.86 18.47 4.69
N LYS A 398 -14.27 18.72 3.52
CA LYS A 398 -15.00 18.94 2.26
C LYS A 398 -15.50 17.62 1.68
N PRO A 399 -16.82 17.40 1.56
CA PRO A 399 -17.34 16.14 1.05
C PRO A 399 -16.95 15.94 -0.41
N LEU A 400 -16.60 14.69 -0.75
CA LEU A 400 -16.12 14.29 -2.07
C LEU A 400 -17.10 13.35 -2.76
N TYR A 401 -17.23 13.52 -4.09
CA TYR A 401 -18.10 12.68 -4.90
C TYR A 401 -17.65 12.60 -6.37
N PRO A 402 -17.95 11.53 -7.12
CA PRO A 402 -17.56 11.41 -8.52
C PRO A 402 -18.22 12.46 -9.44
N LEU A 403 -17.42 13.13 -10.29
CA LEU A 403 -17.92 14.19 -11.19
C LEU A 403 -19.09 13.71 -12.09
N TYR A 404 -18.99 12.51 -12.66
CA TYR A 404 -19.98 11.98 -13.61
C TYR A 404 -21.40 11.86 -13.03
N LEU A 405 -21.54 11.87 -11.70
CA LEU A 405 -22.84 11.75 -11.04
C LEU A 405 -23.60 13.08 -10.93
N PHE A 406 -22.98 14.22 -11.24
CA PHE A 406 -23.63 15.54 -11.15
C PHE A 406 -24.26 16.01 -12.45
N LEU A 407 -23.85 15.44 -13.58
CA LEU A 407 -24.12 15.97 -14.92
C LEU A 407 -24.61 14.87 -15.87
N PRO A 408 -25.39 15.23 -16.92
CA PRO A 408 -25.71 14.29 -17.98
C PRO A 408 -24.45 13.82 -18.73
N GLN A 409 -24.49 12.60 -19.26
CA GLN A 409 -23.34 11.98 -19.95
C GLN A 409 -22.77 12.81 -21.10
N SER A 410 -23.61 13.59 -21.79
CA SER A 410 -23.19 14.50 -22.86
C SER A 410 -22.23 15.60 -22.40
N GLU A 411 -22.14 15.87 -21.10
CA GLU A 411 -21.33 16.96 -20.53
C GLU A 411 -20.08 16.49 -19.76
N TRP A 412 -19.90 15.18 -19.58
CA TRP A 412 -18.78 14.65 -18.78
C TRP A 412 -17.41 15.09 -19.29
N ASP A 413 -17.19 15.01 -20.61
CA ASP A 413 -15.91 15.38 -21.23
C ASP A 413 -15.63 16.89 -21.22
N SER A 414 -16.67 17.73 -21.36
CA SER A 414 -16.50 19.18 -21.22
C SER A 414 -16.21 19.57 -19.78
N ALA A 415 -16.94 18.99 -18.82
CA ALA A 415 -16.79 19.29 -17.40
C ALA A 415 -15.42 18.87 -16.87
N ARG A 416 -14.96 17.64 -17.14
CA ARG A 416 -13.63 17.20 -16.68
C ARG A 416 -12.52 18.11 -17.21
N ARG A 417 -12.61 18.55 -18.48
CA ARG A 417 -11.62 19.43 -19.10
C ARG A 417 -11.63 20.82 -18.48
N GLN A 418 -12.82 21.36 -18.21
CA GLN A 418 -12.97 22.65 -17.54
C GLN A 418 -12.38 22.62 -16.12
N LEU A 419 -12.49 21.49 -15.42
CA LEU A 419 -11.93 21.30 -14.08
C LEU A 419 -10.47 20.83 -14.07
N GLY A 420 -9.86 20.57 -15.23
CA GLY A 420 -8.49 20.06 -15.32
C GLY A 420 -8.31 18.64 -14.78
N LEU A 421 -9.35 17.81 -14.87
CA LEU A 421 -9.35 16.42 -14.39
C LEU A 421 -9.05 15.46 -15.53
N ASP A 422 -8.26 14.43 -15.22
CA ASP A 422 -7.91 13.39 -16.19
C ASP A 422 -9.10 12.50 -16.55
N SER A 423 -10.08 12.38 -15.64
CA SER A 423 -11.29 11.60 -15.89
C SER A 423 -12.52 12.13 -15.16
N PHE A 424 -13.70 11.83 -15.71
CA PHE A 424 -14.99 12.14 -15.12
C PHE A 424 -15.35 11.25 -13.92
N VAL A 425 -14.62 10.16 -13.65
CA VAL A 425 -14.82 9.36 -12.41
C VAL A 425 -14.08 9.92 -11.20
N TRP A 426 -13.24 10.94 -11.40
CA TRP A 426 -12.48 11.56 -10.32
C TRP A 426 -13.40 12.24 -9.30
N LEU A 427 -12.94 12.22 -8.04
CA LEU A 427 -13.66 12.82 -6.93
C LEU A 427 -13.45 14.33 -6.92
N VAL A 428 -14.55 15.06 -6.82
CA VAL A 428 -14.58 16.53 -6.77
C VAL A 428 -15.29 17.00 -5.51
N ASP A 429 -14.87 18.17 -5.02
CA ASP A 429 -15.56 18.90 -3.97
C ASP A 429 -16.39 20.07 -4.54
N ASN A 430 -17.25 20.66 -3.71
CA ASN A 430 -18.16 21.72 -4.16
C ASN A 430 -17.44 23.00 -4.61
N SER A 431 -16.22 23.27 -4.11
CA SER A 431 -15.46 24.45 -4.53
C SER A 431 -14.92 24.30 -5.96
N GLU A 432 -14.64 23.08 -6.42
CA GLU A 432 -14.29 22.79 -7.81
C GLU A 432 -15.52 22.84 -8.71
N LEU A 433 -16.61 22.19 -8.28
CA LEU A 433 -17.87 22.16 -9.04
C LEU A 433 -18.46 23.54 -9.29
N ALA A 434 -18.21 24.52 -8.40
CA ALA A 434 -18.65 25.90 -8.56
C ALA A 434 -18.21 26.52 -9.91
N ALA A 435 -17.06 26.11 -10.46
CA ALA A 435 -16.57 26.60 -11.75
C ALA A 435 -17.49 26.26 -12.93
N LEU A 436 -18.34 25.22 -12.80
CA LEU A 436 -19.29 24.81 -13.83
C LEU A 436 -20.53 25.69 -13.88
N GLY A 437 -20.85 26.43 -12.81
CA GLY A 437 -22.03 27.31 -12.75
C GLY A 437 -23.36 26.58 -12.88
N LYS A 438 -23.41 25.29 -12.54
CA LYS A 438 -24.59 24.43 -12.66
C LYS A 438 -25.39 24.43 -11.36
N THR A 439 -26.71 24.37 -11.47
CA THR A 439 -27.63 24.29 -10.33
C THR A 439 -28.66 23.17 -10.51
N GLY A 440 -29.29 22.80 -9.41
CA GLY A 440 -30.42 21.88 -9.35
C GLY A 440 -31.50 22.35 -8.39
N THR A 441 -32.68 21.77 -8.55
CA THR A 441 -33.79 21.89 -7.60
C THR A 441 -33.87 20.60 -6.78
N LEU A 442 -33.94 20.73 -5.46
CA LEU A 442 -34.08 19.61 -4.52
C LEU A 442 -35.47 19.62 -3.88
N SER A 443 -36.18 18.50 -4.02
CA SER A 443 -37.34 18.15 -3.19
C SER A 443 -36.89 17.24 -2.05
N LEU A 444 -36.91 17.74 -0.82
CA LEU A 444 -36.46 17.04 0.37
C LEU A 444 -37.66 16.65 1.24
N THR A 445 -37.92 15.35 1.38
CA THR A 445 -39.03 14.83 2.19
C THR A 445 -38.53 14.30 3.53
N PHE A 446 -39.26 14.59 4.62
CA PHE A 446 -38.99 14.07 5.95
C PHE A 446 -39.93 12.90 6.28
N ASN A 447 -39.40 11.68 6.28
CA ASN A 447 -40.16 10.49 6.64
C ASN A 447 -39.97 10.16 8.12
N ILE A 448 -40.93 10.59 8.95
CA ILE A 448 -40.94 10.46 10.41
C ILE A 448 -42.36 10.17 10.88
N ASP A 449 -42.51 9.33 11.92
CA ASP A 449 -43.82 8.94 12.47
C ASP A 449 -44.56 10.10 13.16
N GLN A 450 -43.82 11.08 13.69
CA GLN A 450 -44.34 12.28 14.36
C GLN A 450 -43.64 13.55 13.83
N LEU A 451 -44.11 14.08 12.69
CA LEU A 451 -43.54 15.30 12.06
C LEU A 451 -43.51 16.51 12.99
N GLU A 452 -44.49 16.63 13.89
CA GLU A 452 -44.55 17.71 14.88
C GLU A 452 -43.33 17.76 15.81
N GLN A 453 -42.58 16.66 15.95
CA GLN A 453 -41.34 16.61 16.72
C GLN A 453 -40.22 17.45 16.10
N ILE A 454 -40.29 17.69 14.79
CA ILE A 454 -39.28 18.44 14.05
C ILE A 454 -39.79 19.79 13.51
N TYR A 455 -41.10 20.06 13.56
CA TYR A 455 -41.64 21.36 13.15
C TYR A 455 -41.09 22.56 13.92
N GLY A 456 -40.86 23.65 13.18
CA GLY A 456 -40.24 24.88 13.66
C GLY A 456 -38.76 24.74 14.01
N ARG A 457 -38.12 23.60 13.72
CA ARG A 457 -36.69 23.35 13.99
C ARG A 457 -35.88 23.58 12.72
N THR A 458 -34.62 23.91 12.89
CA THR A 458 -33.70 24.18 11.78
C THR A 458 -33.12 22.87 11.24
N LEU A 459 -33.21 22.70 9.92
CA LEU A 459 -32.32 21.85 9.13
C LEU A 459 -31.15 22.72 8.64
N THR A 460 -29.93 22.28 8.90
CA THR A 460 -28.73 22.93 8.35
C THR A 460 -28.18 22.10 7.20
N ILE A 461 -27.81 22.75 6.09
CA ILE A 461 -27.18 22.13 4.92
C ILE A 461 -25.89 22.91 4.63
N LYS A 462 -24.76 22.24 4.48
CA LYS A 462 -23.44 22.87 4.32
C LYS A 462 -22.63 22.19 3.22
N ASP A 463 -21.94 22.98 2.41
CA ASP A 463 -20.98 22.49 1.42
C ASP A 463 -19.55 22.31 2.00
N ASN A 464 -19.33 22.76 3.24
CA ASN A 464 -18.03 22.88 3.90
C ASN A 464 -16.97 23.64 3.08
N CYS A 465 -17.41 24.49 2.16
CA CYS A 465 -16.62 25.41 1.34
C CYS A 465 -17.03 26.88 1.53
N GLY A 466 -18.07 27.14 2.33
CA GLY A 466 -18.52 28.48 2.74
C GLY A 466 -20.02 28.69 2.59
N THR A 467 -20.69 27.90 1.76
CA THR A 467 -22.15 27.96 1.57
C THR A 467 -22.85 27.19 2.67
N HIS A 468 -23.84 27.82 3.29
CA HIS A 468 -24.71 27.18 4.26
C HIS A 468 -26.17 27.63 4.06
N TYR A 469 -27.08 26.69 4.22
CA TYR A 469 -28.52 26.93 4.23
C TYR A 469 -29.06 26.57 5.60
N SER A 470 -29.89 27.46 6.16
CA SER A 470 -30.60 27.25 7.42
C SER A 470 -32.09 27.32 7.12
N LEU A 471 -32.75 26.16 7.09
CA LEU A 471 -34.15 26.04 6.70
C LEU A 471 -34.99 25.62 7.89
N VAL A 472 -36.12 26.28 8.08
CA VAL A 472 -37.09 25.88 9.11
C VAL A 472 -37.98 24.78 8.54
N VAL A 473 -38.02 23.63 9.20
CA VAL A 473 -38.93 22.55 8.84
C VAL A 473 -40.33 22.93 9.30
N ASN A 474 -41.22 23.24 8.36
CA ASN A 474 -42.62 23.60 8.64
C ASN A 474 -43.63 22.77 7.83
N ASP A 475 -43.14 21.87 7.00
CA ASP A 475 -43.92 20.99 6.14
C ASP A 475 -43.20 19.64 6.04
N ASP A 476 -43.87 18.62 5.51
CA ASP A 476 -43.29 17.30 5.28
C ASP A 476 -42.25 17.29 4.17
N THR A 477 -42.29 18.29 3.31
CA THR A 477 -41.44 18.43 2.13
C THR A 477 -40.92 19.86 2.02
N LEU A 478 -39.62 20.03 1.79
CA LEU A 478 -39.00 21.31 1.47
C LEU A 478 -38.53 21.31 0.02
N ILE A 479 -38.84 22.39 -0.70
CA ILE A 479 -38.34 22.64 -2.05
C ILE A 479 -37.27 23.71 -2.00
N LEU A 480 -36.08 23.38 -2.47
CA LEU A 480 -34.92 24.27 -2.55
C LEU A 480 -34.57 24.42 -4.03
N ASN A 481 -34.69 25.64 -4.55
CA ASN A 481 -34.38 25.94 -5.96
C ASN A 481 -32.97 26.51 -6.10
N ASP A 482 -32.41 26.36 -7.29
CA ASP A 482 -31.14 26.97 -7.69
C ASP A 482 -29.97 26.68 -6.74
N ILE A 483 -29.96 25.49 -6.13
CA ILE A 483 -28.83 25.05 -5.32
C ILE A 483 -27.71 24.66 -6.28
N PRO A 484 -26.46 25.12 -6.08
CA PRO A 484 -25.32 24.64 -6.85
C PRO A 484 -25.25 23.11 -6.85
N VAL A 485 -24.81 22.51 -7.96
CA VAL A 485 -24.56 21.06 -7.96
C VAL A 485 -23.43 20.74 -6.99
N GLY A 486 -23.58 19.66 -6.22
CA GLY A 486 -22.61 19.30 -5.20
C GLY A 486 -23.12 18.31 -4.17
N VAL A 487 -22.24 17.97 -3.25
CA VAL A 487 -22.52 17.13 -2.09
C VAL A 487 -22.52 17.98 -0.83
N TYR A 488 -23.56 17.84 -0.01
CA TYR A 488 -23.81 18.71 1.12
C TYR A 488 -23.97 17.90 2.39
N GLN A 489 -23.19 18.22 3.43
CA GLN A 489 -23.42 17.70 4.77
C GLN A 489 -24.69 18.30 5.36
N ILE A 490 -25.50 17.48 6.02
CA ILE A 490 -26.73 17.94 6.68
C ILE A 490 -26.71 17.71 8.19
N ASP A 491 -27.35 18.61 8.92
CA ASP A 491 -27.67 18.44 10.34
C ASP A 491 -29.20 18.53 10.52
N PRO A 492 -29.91 17.39 10.44
CA PRO A 492 -31.36 17.35 10.57
C PRO A 492 -31.80 17.48 12.02
N PRO A 493 -32.99 18.05 12.29
CA PRO A 493 -33.53 18.13 13.64
C PRO A 493 -33.81 16.72 14.22
N LYS A 494 -33.30 16.44 15.42
CA LYS A 494 -33.36 15.10 16.07
C LYS A 494 -34.57 14.90 16.99
N GLY A 495 -35.65 15.65 16.76
CA GLY A 495 -36.86 15.65 17.59
C GLY A 495 -36.75 16.45 18.90
N ARG A 496 -37.91 16.69 19.54
CA ARG A 496 -38.04 17.46 20.80
C ARG A 496 -38.08 16.52 22.00
N SER A 497 -39.29 16.13 22.42
CA SER A 497 -39.54 15.23 23.54
C SER A 497 -39.21 13.80 23.19
N GLN A 498 -39.46 13.40 21.94
CA GLN A 498 -39.01 12.14 21.39
C GLN A 498 -37.72 12.36 20.59
N LYS A 499 -36.71 11.53 20.81
CA LYS A 499 -35.46 11.54 20.04
C LYS A 499 -35.54 10.66 18.81
N TYR A 500 -34.95 11.14 17.73
CA TYR A 500 -34.86 10.43 16.46
C TYR A 500 -33.43 10.42 15.94
N ARG A 501 -33.10 9.36 15.22
CA ARG A 501 -31.87 9.22 14.46
C ARG A 501 -32.20 9.31 12.96
N PRO A 502 -31.74 10.36 12.27
CA PRO A 502 -31.74 10.40 10.80
C PRO A 502 -30.87 9.27 10.22
N ASP A 503 -31.21 8.78 9.04
CA ASP A 503 -30.48 7.72 8.34
C ASP A 503 -29.37 8.24 7.41
N ILE A 504 -29.51 9.46 6.89
CA ILE A 504 -28.53 10.11 6.00
C ILE A 504 -27.86 11.33 6.66
N SER A 505 -26.58 11.52 6.32
CA SER A 505 -25.76 12.66 6.74
C SER A 505 -25.39 13.60 5.58
N TYR A 506 -25.70 13.22 4.34
CA TYR A 506 -25.37 13.98 3.15
C TYR A 506 -26.53 14.04 2.15
N LEU A 507 -26.59 15.12 1.39
CA LEU A 507 -27.45 15.30 0.22
C LEU A 507 -26.58 15.48 -1.02
N VAL A 508 -26.97 14.87 -2.13
CA VAL A 508 -26.33 15.06 -3.44
C VAL A 508 -27.30 15.81 -4.33
N VAL A 509 -26.88 16.97 -4.85
CA VAL A 509 -27.65 17.80 -5.78
C VAL A 509 -26.98 17.74 -7.15
N LYS A 510 -27.70 17.23 -8.13
CA LYS A 510 -27.29 17.12 -9.54
C LYS A 510 -27.97 18.21 -10.36
N GLU A 511 -27.51 18.38 -11.60
CA GLU A 511 -28.20 19.30 -12.52
C GLU A 511 -29.67 18.86 -12.73
N GLY A 512 -30.58 19.84 -12.67
CA GLY A 512 -32.01 19.60 -12.87
C GLY A 512 -32.75 19.19 -11.60
N ALA A 513 -33.72 18.28 -11.73
CA ALA A 513 -34.61 17.90 -10.63
C ALA A 513 -34.02 16.76 -9.78
N ASN A 514 -34.00 16.96 -8.47
CA ASN A 514 -33.51 16.02 -7.47
C ASN A 514 -34.59 15.74 -6.43
N ALA A 515 -34.60 14.53 -5.90
CA ALA A 515 -35.44 14.14 -4.78
C ALA A 515 -34.61 13.38 -3.75
N ALA A 516 -34.80 13.69 -2.47
CA ALA A 516 -34.18 12.98 -1.37
C ALA A 516 -35.16 12.83 -0.22
N THR A 517 -35.00 11.76 0.55
CA THR A 517 -35.81 11.50 1.75
C THR A 517 -34.87 11.30 2.93
N ILE A 518 -35.14 11.99 4.04
CA ILE A 518 -34.50 11.71 5.33
C ILE A 518 -35.45 10.80 6.11
N ASN A 519 -35.04 9.57 6.39
CA ASN A 519 -35.81 8.65 7.22
C ASN A 519 -35.37 8.77 8.68
N TYR A 520 -36.35 8.89 9.57
CA TYR A 520 -36.11 9.03 11.00
C TYR A 520 -36.46 7.75 11.74
N THR A 521 -35.47 7.16 12.40
CA THR A 521 -35.70 6.05 13.32
C THR A 521 -35.89 6.57 14.73
N ARG A 522 -37.03 6.25 15.34
CA ARG A 522 -37.32 6.58 16.75
C ARG A 522 -36.29 5.92 17.68
N GLN A 523 -35.65 6.71 18.54
CA GLN A 523 -34.75 6.18 19.57
C GLN A 523 -35.54 5.82 20.84
N ARG A 524 -35.21 4.68 21.46
CA ARG A 524 -35.83 4.31 22.74
C ARG A 524 -35.29 5.24 23.82
N ASP A 525 -36.18 5.74 24.67
CA ASP A 525 -35.75 6.46 25.88
C ASP A 525 -34.95 5.52 26.77
N THR A 526 -33.64 5.69 26.82
CA THR A 526 -32.81 5.09 27.87
C THR A 526 -33.01 5.87 29.15
N ARG A 527 -34.18 5.72 29.78
CA ARG A 527 -34.36 5.99 31.21
C ARG A 527 -34.52 4.66 31.92
N GLY A 528 -33.49 4.26 32.65
CA GLY A 528 -33.57 3.27 33.73
C GLY A 528 -32.89 1.93 33.46
N VAL A 529 -31.57 1.86 33.69
CA VAL A 529 -30.97 0.89 34.62
C VAL A 529 -29.80 1.62 35.28
N THR A 530 -30.05 2.18 36.46
CA THR A 530 -29.00 2.52 37.45
C THR A 530 -28.56 1.26 38.16
#